data_AF-A0A932M9Y0-F1
#
_entry.id   AF-A0A932M9Y0-F1
#
_cell.length_a   1.000
_cell.length_b   1.000
_cell.length_c   1.000
_cell.angle_alpha   90.00
_cell.angle_beta   90.00
_cell.angle_gamma   90.00
#
_symmetry.space_group_name_H-M   'P 1'
#
loop_
_entity.id
_entity.type
_entity.pdbx_description
1 polymer ?
#
loop_
_entity_poly.entity_id
_entity_poly.type
_entity_poly.pdbx_seq_one_letter_code
_entity_poly.pdbx_strand_id
1 'polypeptide(L)'
;MNFIQTLLGPPGLILVAALLGTIGAFWASQQQGQFERQLREKSEEIAELNERTLNAVTGGDSFAYVAFARPSEQSNEGMLIVIHQGVNPLFDVYMRIVDLQTFAELGGDVTLNNFMHGSTQFQLGTLVAGHARTLGKFSLGTETKRSFNIFFAARNGGFSQLVRFVRVADRWRSAYRVKRNGEVIHEKIDEEFPRNQAGAVEW
;
A
#
# COMPACT_ATOMS: atom_id res chain seq x y z
N MET A 1 -50.79 -59.00 -25.70
CA MET A 1 -49.78 -59.90 -25.09
C MET A 1 -48.46 -59.99 -25.88
N ASN A 2 -48.21 -59.18 -26.92
CA ASN A 2 -46.96 -59.26 -27.72
C ASN A 2 -45.88 -58.22 -27.38
N PHE A 3 -46.21 -57.15 -26.64
CA PHE A 3 -45.26 -56.07 -26.35
C PHE A 3 -44.12 -56.51 -25.42
N ILE A 4 -44.42 -57.39 -24.46
CA ILE A 4 -43.46 -57.91 -23.47
C ILE A 4 -42.44 -58.86 -24.14
N GLN A 5 -42.82 -59.62 -25.17
CA GLN A 5 -41.90 -60.53 -25.89
C GLN A 5 -40.94 -59.77 -26.82
N THR A 6 -41.38 -58.67 -27.45
CA THR A 6 -40.47 -57.76 -28.18
C THR A 6 -39.49 -57.02 -27.27
N LEU A 7 -39.86 -56.76 -26.01
CA LEU A 7 -38.98 -56.14 -25.03
C LEU A 7 -37.88 -57.10 -24.52
N LEU A 8 -38.15 -58.41 -24.53
CA LEU A 8 -37.22 -59.47 -24.09
C LEU A 8 -36.37 -60.05 -25.24
N GLY A 9 -36.61 -59.65 -26.49
CA GLY A 9 -35.77 -59.99 -27.62
C GLY A 9 -34.50 -59.11 -27.72
N PRO A 10 -33.53 -59.47 -28.58
CA PRO A 10 -32.27 -58.74 -28.75
C PRO A 10 -32.43 -57.21 -28.95
N PRO A 11 -33.43 -56.69 -29.70
CA PRO A 11 -33.62 -55.25 -29.86
C PRO A 11 -34.06 -54.52 -28.58
N GLY A 12 -34.87 -55.16 -27.73
CA GLY A 12 -35.32 -54.57 -26.46
C GLY A 12 -34.18 -54.42 -25.45
N LEU A 13 -33.25 -55.40 -25.40
CA LEU A 13 -32.05 -55.33 -24.57
C LEU A 13 -31.11 -54.20 -24.98
N ILE A 14 -30.93 -53.96 -26.29
CA ILE A 14 -30.11 -52.86 -26.81
C ILE A 14 -30.69 -51.50 -26.40
N LEU A 15 -32.02 -51.34 -26.47
CA LEU A 15 -32.70 -50.11 -26.07
C LEU A 15 -32.51 -49.81 -24.58
N VAL A 16 -32.66 -50.82 -23.72
CA VAL A 16 -32.47 -50.67 -22.26
C VAL A 16 -31.02 -50.31 -21.93
N ALA A 17 -30.04 -50.96 -22.57
CA ALA A 17 -28.63 -50.65 -22.38
C ALA A 17 -28.29 -49.22 -22.83
N ALA A 18 -28.85 -48.77 -23.96
CA ALA A 18 -28.67 -47.40 -24.44
C ALA A 18 -29.27 -46.37 -23.47
N LEU A 19 -30.47 -46.61 -22.95
CA LEU A 19 -31.10 -45.74 -21.95
C LEU A 19 -30.29 -45.66 -20.66
N LEU A 20 -29.84 -46.80 -20.12
CA LEU A 20 -28.96 -46.83 -18.94
C LEU A 20 -27.62 -46.10 -19.19
N GLY A 21 -27.04 -46.26 -20.38
CA GLY A 21 -25.83 -45.54 -20.78
C GLY A 21 -26.02 -44.03 -20.84
N THR A 22 -27.13 -43.55 -21.41
CA THR A 22 -27.44 -42.12 -21.47
C THR A 22 -27.70 -41.52 -20.08
N ILE A 23 -28.40 -42.22 -19.19
CA ILE A 23 -28.63 -41.80 -17.80
C ILE A 23 -27.29 -41.75 -17.04
N GLY A 24 -26.44 -42.76 -17.21
CA GLY A 24 -25.11 -42.78 -16.61
C GLY A 24 -24.21 -41.64 -17.10
N ALA A 25 -24.22 -41.37 -18.41
CA ALA A 25 -23.47 -40.27 -19.01
C ALA A 25 -23.98 -38.90 -18.55
N PHE A 26 -25.30 -38.72 -18.47
CA PHE A 26 -25.91 -37.50 -17.96
C PHE A 26 -25.57 -37.28 -16.48
N TRP A 27 -25.65 -38.32 -15.65
CA TRP A 27 -25.29 -38.23 -14.24
C TRP A 27 -23.80 -37.94 -14.03
N ALA A 28 -22.93 -38.61 -14.79
CA ALA A 28 -21.50 -38.35 -14.77
C ALA A 28 -21.16 -36.92 -15.22
N SER A 29 -21.83 -36.42 -16.27
CA SER A 29 -21.67 -35.04 -16.74
C SER A 29 -22.12 -34.02 -15.69
N GLN A 30 -23.26 -34.26 -15.02
CA GLN A 30 -23.73 -33.39 -13.94
C GLN A 30 -22.78 -33.39 -12.74
N GLN A 31 -22.27 -34.56 -12.35
CA GLN A 31 -21.31 -34.70 -11.26
C GLN A 31 -19.97 -34.03 -11.60
N GLN A 32 -19.49 -34.19 -12.83
CA GLN A 32 -18.27 -33.55 -13.32
C GLN A 32 -18.41 -32.02 -13.32
N GLY A 33 -19.55 -31.48 -13.76
CA GLY A 33 -19.80 -30.04 -13.73
C GLY A 33 -19.81 -29.44 -12.31
N GLN A 34 -20.34 -30.18 -11.33
CA GLN A 34 -20.27 -29.76 -9.92
C GLN A 34 -18.85 -29.81 -9.38
N PHE A 35 -18.09 -30.85 -9.74
CA PHE A 35 -16.70 -31.00 -9.33
C PHE A 35 -15.80 -29.92 -9.91
N GLU A 36 -15.98 -29.56 -11.19
CA GLU A 36 -15.28 -28.45 -11.82
C GLU A 36 -15.59 -27.11 -11.16
N ARG A 37 -16.84 -26.86 -10.75
CA ARG A 37 -17.22 -25.66 -10.00
C ARG A 37 -16.52 -25.61 -8.64
N GLN A 38 -16.56 -26.71 -7.89
CA GLN A 38 -15.88 -26.80 -6.59
C GLN A 38 -14.35 -26.62 -6.73
N LEU A 39 -13.75 -27.17 -7.78
CA LEU A 39 -12.33 -26.98 -8.08
C LEU A 39 -12.00 -25.51 -8.36
N ARG A 40 -12.85 -24.80 -9.11
CA ARG A 40 -12.67 -23.37 -9.38
C ARG A 40 -12.82 -22.55 -8.11
N GLU A 41 -13.87 -22.77 -7.33
CA GLU A 41 -14.10 -22.08 -6.05
C GLU A 41 -12.92 -22.30 -5.08
N LYS A 42 -12.43 -23.54 -4.97
CA LYS A 42 -11.26 -23.86 -4.14
C LYS A 42 -9.98 -23.23 -4.67
N SER A 43 -9.82 -23.16 -5.99
CA SER A 43 -8.66 -22.51 -6.61
C SER A 43 -8.67 -20.99 -6.39
N GLU A 44 -9.83 -20.36 -6.48
CA GLU A 44 -10.02 -18.94 -6.16
C GLU A 44 -9.76 -18.66 -4.68
N GLU A 45 -10.30 -19.48 -3.78
CA GLU A 45 -10.05 -19.41 -2.33
C GLU A 45 -8.54 -19.53 -2.02
N ILE A 46 -7.85 -20.51 -2.63
CA ILE A 46 -6.40 -20.67 -2.45
C ILE A 46 -5.63 -19.45 -2.98
N ALA A 47 -6.01 -18.90 -4.13
CA ALA A 47 -5.36 -17.73 -4.69
C ALA A 47 -5.51 -16.52 -3.75
N GLU A 48 -6.72 -16.30 -3.22
CA GLU A 48 -7.01 -15.22 -2.28
C GLU A 48 -6.24 -15.40 -0.95
N LEU A 49 -6.20 -16.62 -0.40
CA LEU A 49 -5.44 -16.92 0.82
C LEU A 49 -3.93 -16.72 0.60
N ASN A 50 -3.42 -17.12 -0.55
CA ASN A 50 -2.01 -16.92 -0.90
C ASN A 50 -1.69 -15.43 -1.00
N GLU A 51 -2.54 -14.63 -1.67
CA GLU A 51 -2.36 -13.20 -1.77
C GLU A 51 -2.38 -12.52 -0.38
N ARG A 52 -3.35 -12.88 0.47
CA ARG A 52 -3.41 -12.38 1.85
C ARG A 52 -2.17 -12.74 2.66
N THR A 53 -1.67 -13.96 2.50
CA THR A 53 -0.46 -14.42 3.19
C THR A 53 0.77 -13.64 2.71
N LEU A 54 0.91 -13.46 1.39
CA LEU A 54 1.99 -12.65 0.82
C LEU A 54 1.92 -11.21 1.31
N ASN A 55 0.74 -10.61 1.32
CA ASN A 55 0.53 -9.24 1.79
C ASN A 55 0.81 -9.09 3.29
N ALA A 56 0.40 -10.06 4.11
CA ALA A 56 0.68 -10.06 5.55
C ALA A 56 2.18 -10.17 5.87
N VAL A 57 2.96 -10.87 5.03
CA VAL A 57 4.41 -11.06 5.22
C VAL A 57 5.25 -9.92 4.64
N THR A 58 4.82 -9.37 3.50
CA THR A 58 5.55 -8.29 2.81
C THR A 58 5.17 -6.91 3.31
N GLY A 59 3.95 -6.74 3.81
CA GLY A 59 3.31 -5.46 4.12
C GLY A 59 2.32 -5.00 3.04
N GLY A 60 2.21 -5.71 1.91
CA GLY A 60 1.25 -5.44 0.84
C GLY A 60 1.23 -3.96 0.44
N ASP A 61 0.04 -3.36 0.40
CA ASP A 61 -0.12 -1.94 0.05
C ASP A 61 0.09 -0.95 1.20
N SER A 62 0.39 -1.42 2.42
CA SER A 62 0.62 -0.52 3.55
C SER A 62 1.79 0.42 3.28
N PHE A 63 1.75 1.62 3.86
CA PHE A 63 2.83 2.60 3.80
C PHE A 63 2.91 3.35 5.14
N ALA A 64 3.96 4.14 5.29
CA ALA A 64 4.12 5.03 6.43
C ALA A 64 4.33 6.46 5.96
N TYR A 65 4.00 7.41 6.82
CA TYR A 65 4.32 8.81 6.58
C TYR A 65 4.65 9.49 7.89
N VAL A 66 5.39 10.58 7.79
CA VAL A 66 5.71 11.44 8.92
C VAL A 66 4.63 12.49 9.06
N ALA A 67 4.03 12.54 10.24
CA ALA A 67 3.27 13.67 10.73
C ALA A 67 4.16 14.53 11.63
N PHE A 68 4.21 15.81 11.31
CA PHE A 68 4.83 16.82 12.15
C PHE A 68 3.73 17.42 13.02
N ALA A 69 3.66 17.01 14.29
CA ALA A 69 2.69 17.57 15.22
C ALA A 69 2.95 19.08 15.35
N ARG A 70 1.87 19.88 15.27
CA ARG A 70 1.87 21.34 15.11
C ARG A 70 3.08 21.98 15.80
N PRO A 71 4.04 22.53 15.03
CA PRO A 71 5.16 23.23 15.64
C PRO A 71 4.63 24.42 16.42
N SER A 72 5.12 24.59 17.64
CA SER A 72 4.79 25.72 18.50
C SER A 72 5.10 27.02 17.77
N GLU A 73 4.15 27.96 17.77
CA GLU A 73 4.34 29.29 17.16
C GLU A 73 5.48 30.08 17.81
N GLN A 74 5.79 29.77 19.08
CA GLN A 74 6.81 30.47 19.89
C GLN A 74 8.20 29.84 19.75
N SER A 75 8.30 28.50 19.81
CA SER A 75 9.60 27.82 19.80
C SER A 75 10.00 27.25 18.45
N ASN A 76 9.08 27.24 17.46
CA ASN A 76 9.26 26.56 16.17
C ASN A 76 9.64 25.07 16.31
N GLU A 77 9.38 24.47 17.48
CA GLU A 77 9.59 23.05 17.74
C GLU A 77 8.27 22.30 17.61
N GLY A 78 8.30 21.11 17.03
CA GLY A 78 7.17 20.17 17.06
C GLY A 78 7.63 18.76 17.35
N MET A 79 6.69 17.80 17.30
CA MET A 79 7.02 16.38 17.42
C MET A 79 7.01 15.70 16.06
N LEU A 80 8.01 14.86 15.84
CA LEU A 80 8.14 14.00 14.68
C LEU A 80 7.47 12.67 15.00
N ILE A 81 6.37 12.34 14.29
CA ILE A 81 5.59 11.13 14.51
C ILE A 81 5.53 10.36 13.19
N VAL A 82 5.91 9.09 13.19
CA VAL A 82 5.70 8.20 12.06
C VAL A 82 4.36 7.52 12.24
N ILE A 83 3.51 7.57 11.22
CA ILE A 83 2.18 6.97 11.22
C ILE A 83 2.15 5.86 10.17
N HIS A 84 1.77 4.67 10.59
CA HIS A 84 1.44 3.57 9.68
C HIS A 84 0.04 3.79 9.06
N GLN A 85 -0.09 3.51 7.76
CA GLN A 85 -1.35 3.51 7.03
C GLN A 85 -1.48 2.23 6.21
N GLY A 86 -2.55 1.47 6.43
CA GLY A 86 -2.86 0.24 5.70
C GLY A 86 -3.29 -0.90 6.64
N VAL A 87 -3.50 -2.09 6.08
CA VAL A 87 -4.02 -3.25 6.83
C VAL A 87 -2.88 -4.15 7.34
N ASN A 88 -1.79 -4.28 6.58
CA ASN A 88 -0.67 -5.17 6.93
C ASN A 88 0.44 -4.41 7.67
N PRO A 89 1.15 -5.03 8.61
CA PRO A 89 2.32 -4.42 9.25
C PRO A 89 3.43 -4.15 8.21
N LEU A 90 4.25 -3.14 8.48
CA LEU A 90 5.47 -2.90 7.71
C LEU A 90 6.67 -3.44 8.47
N PHE A 91 7.48 -4.26 7.81
CA PHE A 91 8.67 -4.86 8.41
C PHE A 91 9.95 -4.20 7.93
N ASP A 92 10.96 -4.22 8.80
CA ASP A 92 12.30 -3.71 8.53
C ASP A 92 12.31 -2.28 7.98
N VAL A 93 11.41 -1.45 8.52
CA VAL A 93 11.22 -0.08 8.06
C VAL A 93 12.45 0.74 8.41
N TYR A 94 13.02 1.34 7.36
CA TYR A 94 14.08 2.34 7.42
C TYR A 94 13.53 3.66 6.87
N MET A 95 13.93 4.76 7.50
CA MET A 95 13.51 6.11 7.10
C MET A 95 14.71 7.05 7.03
N ARG A 96 14.79 7.84 5.96
CA ARG A 96 15.75 8.94 5.79
C ARG A 96 15.01 10.25 5.53
N ILE A 97 15.24 11.26 6.36
CA ILE A 97 14.73 12.62 6.18
C ILE A 97 15.87 13.46 5.61
N VAL A 98 15.63 14.14 4.50
CA VAL A 98 16.55 15.11 3.90
C VAL A 98 15.95 16.50 4.05
N ASP A 99 16.67 17.38 4.74
CA ASP A 99 16.38 18.80 4.80
C ASP A 99 16.93 19.51 3.57
N LEU A 100 16.04 20.06 2.74
CA LEU A 100 16.44 20.66 1.46
C LEU A 100 17.14 22.00 1.64
N GLN A 101 16.86 22.75 2.72
CA GLN A 101 17.54 24.00 3.03
C GLN A 101 18.99 23.70 3.39
N THR A 102 19.21 22.81 4.36
CA THR A 102 20.56 22.40 4.76
C THR A 102 21.30 21.73 3.62
N PHE A 103 20.63 20.92 2.79
CA PHE A 103 21.27 20.32 1.63
C PHE A 103 21.71 21.36 0.58
N ALA A 104 20.93 22.42 0.38
CA ALA A 104 21.26 23.50 -0.56
C ALA A 104 22.48 24.33 -0.14
N GLU A 105 22.81 24.38 1.15
CA GLU A 105 24.01 25.07 1.67
C GLU A 105 25.32 24.51 1.07
N LEU A 106 25.32 23.30 0.53
CA LEU A 106 26.48 22.70 -0.15
C LEU A 106 26.87 23.40 -1.47
N GLY A 107 26.01 24.25 -2.03
CA GLY A 107 26.38 25.13 -3.15
C GLY A 107 26.66 24.44 -4.50
N GLY A 108 26.46 23.12 -4.64
CA GLY A 108 26.46 22.40 -5.93
C GLY A 108 27.46 21.25 -6.06
N ASP A 109 28.55 21.25 -5.28
CA ASP A 109 29.53 20.16 -5.30
C ASP A 109 29.09 19.02 -4.38
N VAL A 110 28.14 18.20 -4.84
CA VAL A 110 27.75 16.97 -4.15
C VAL A 110 28.85 15.93 -4.32
N THR A 111 29.64 15.74 -3.26
CA THR A 111 30.68 14.71 -3.15
C THR A 111 30.14 13.50 -2.38
N LEU A 112 30.82 12.35 -2.51
CA LEU A 112 30.49 11.18 -1.70
C LEU A 112 30.52 11.48 -0.19
N ASN A 113 31.39 12.40 0.23
CA ASN A 113 31.57 12.78 1.64
C ASN A 113 30.44 13.67 2.18
N ASN A 114 29.78 14.46 1.34
CA ASN A 114 28.71 15.38 1.76
C ASN A 114 27.31 14.97 1.28
N PHE A 115 27.17 13.85 0.58
CA PHE A 115 25.87 13.33 0.13
C PHE A 115 24.88 13.11 1.28
N MET A 116 25.39 12.83 2.49
CA MET A 116 24.57 12.66 3.70
C MET A 116 24.34 13.96 4.48
N HIS A 117 24.86 15.10 4.00
CA HIS A 117 24.64 16.39 4.63
C HIS A 117 23.14 16.74 4.66
N GLY A 118 22.69 17.33 5.76
CA GLY A 118 21.26 17.62 5.97
C GLY A 118 20.36 16.38 6.05
N SER A 119 20.92 15.16 6.13
CA SER A 119 20.14 13.92 6.22
C SER A 119 20.13 13.36 7.64
N THR A 120 18.96 12.93 8.11
CA THR A 120 18.78 12.18 9.36
C THR A 120 18.17 10.82 9.06
N GLN A 121 18.69 9.75 9.68
CA GLN A 121 18.28 8.38 9.43
C GLN A 121 17.68 7.74 10.68
N PHE A 122 16.67 6.90 10.49
CA PHE A 122 15.99 6.17 11.56
C PHE A 122 15.78 4.71 11.17
N GLN A 123 16.21 3.80 12.04
CA GLN A 123 15.84 2.39 11.98
C GLN A 123 14.55 2.18 12.78
N LEU A 124 13.42 2.10 12.08
CA LEU A 124 12.10 2.01 12.71
C LEU A 124 11.71 0.58 13.05
N GLY A 125 12.29 -0.41 12.36
CA GLY A 125 11.98 -1.82 12.57
C GLY A 125 10.56 -2.13 12.10
N THR A 126 9.78 -2.85 12.90
CA THR A 126 8.40 -3.18 12.55
C THR A 126 7.43 -2.06 12.94
N LEU A 127 6.62 -1.59 11.99
CA LEU A 127 5.47 -0.73 12.26
C LEU A 127 4.20 -1.58 12.18
N VAL A 128 3.56 -1.77 13.33
CA VAL A 128 2.29 -2.49 13.45
C VAL A 128 1.18 -1.69 12.77
N ALA A 129 0.22 -2.39 12.18
CA ALA A 129 -0.91 -1.76 11.50
C ALA A 129 -1.64 -0.76 12.42
N GLY A 130 -1.91 0.44 11.90
CA GLY A 130 -2.61 1.51 12.62
C GLY A 130 -1.85 2.17 13.77
N HIS A 131 -0.58 1.81 14.01
CA HIS A 131 0.21 2.42 15.07
C HIS A 131 0.93 3.70 14.61
N ALA A 132 1.12 4.60 15.58
CA ALA A 132 1.99 5.76 15.44
C ALA A 132 3.19 5.63 16.39
N ARG A 133 4.37 6.07 15.94
CA ARG A 133 5.60 6.08 16.73
C ARG A 133 6.20 7.48 16.76
N THR A 134 6.32 8.05 17.95
CA THR A 134 7.02 9.31 18.16
C THR A 134 8.53 9.09 18.11
N LEU A 135 9.23 9.83 17.26
CA LEU A 135 10.68 9.76 17.10
C LEU A 135 11.43 10.81 17.92
N GLY A 136 10.77 11.89 18.27
CA GLY A 136 11.35 12.97 19.07
C GLY A 136 10.86 14.33 18.63
N LYS A 137 11.63 15.35 19.00
CA LYS A 137 11.37 16.74 18.59
C LYS A 137 12.03 17.04 17.25
N PHE A 138 11.47 17.98 16.52
CA PHE A 138 12.10 18.62 15.37
C PHE A 138 11.99 20.14 15.53
N SER A 139 12.89 20.89 14.88
CA SER A 139 12.83 22.35 14.83
C SER A 139 12.74 22.80 13.37
N LEU A 140 11.86 23.77 13.10
CA LEU A 140 11.80 24.45 11.80
C LEU A 140 12.83 25.57 11.68
N GLY A 141 13.56 25.91 12.74
CA GLY A 141 14.53 27.00 12.75
C GLY A 141 13.84 28.38 12.72
N THR A 142 14.55 29.37 12.18
CA THR A 142 14.09 30.77 12.10
C THR A 142 13.57 31.17 10.72
N GLU A 143 13.66 30.26 9.73
CA GLU A 143 13.23 30.54 8.37
C GLU A 143 11.71 30.62 8.24
N THR A 144 11.23 31.19 7.14
CA THR A 144 9.80 31.27 6.81
C THR A 144 9.32 30.11 5.92
N LYS A 145 10.25 29.30 5.41
CA LYS A 145 9.97 28.13 4.59
C LYS A 145 10.92 27.01 4.98
N ARG A 146 10.44 25.77 5.02
CA ARG A 146 11.29 24.59 5.18
C ARG A 146 10.72 23.41 4.43
N SER A 147 11.57 22.64 3.78
CA SER A 147 11.15 21.58 2.87
C SER A 147 11.94 20.32 3.16
N PHE A 148 11.22 19.22 3.31
CA PHE A 148 11.81 17.92 3.60
C PHE A 148 11.43 16.91 2.52
N ASN A 149 12.39 16.11 2.11
CA ASN A 149 12.14 14.91 1.32
C ASN A 149 12.46 13.70 2.20
N ILE A 150 11.45 12.86 2.42
CA ILE A 150 11.52 11.72 3.33
C ILE A 150 11.42 10.46 2.50
N PHE A 151 12.35 9.54 2.71
CA PHE A 151 12.44 8.29 1.97
C PHE A 151 12.26 7.14 2.94
N PHE A 152 11.39 6.22 2.57
CA PHE A 152 11.14 4.99 3.31
C PHE A 152 11.57 3.79 2.48
N ALA A 153 12.09 2.79 3.17
CA ALA A 153 12.30 1.46 2.63
C ALA A 153 11.74 0.44 3.62
N ALA A 154 11.00 -0.54 3.12
CA ALA A 154 10.46 -1.67 3.86
C ALA A 154 10.43 -2.91 2.96
N ARG A 155 9.99 -4.06 3.48
CA ARG A 155 9.91 -5.31 2.69
C ARG A 155 8.99 -5.22 1.46
N ASN A 156 7.95 -4.39 1.50
CA ASN A 156 7.07 -4.13 0.35
C ASN A 156 7.59 -3.04 -0.60
N GLY A 157 8.86 -2.64 -0.46
CA GLY A 157 9.52 -1.70 -1.35
C GLY A 157 9.68 -0.29 -0.76
N GLY A 158 9.95 0.65 -1.66
CA GLY A 158 10.23 2.05 -1.31
C GLY A 158 9.05 2.98 -1.56
N PHE A 159 8.94 4.01 -0.73
CA PHE A 159 8.03 5.13 -0.95
C PHE A 159 8.65 6.41 -0.40
N SER A 160 8.24 7.55 -0.95
CA SER A 160 8.79 8.86 -0.59
C SER A 160 7.69 9.81 -0.19
N GLN A 161 7.91 10.62 0.84
CA GLN A 161 7.03 11.70 1.24
C GLN A 161 7.73 13.04 1.00
N LEU A 162 7.05 13.96 0.32
CA LEU A 162 7.47 15.35 0.21
C LEU A 162 6.69 16.16 1.25
N VAL A 163 7.39 16.98 2.03
CA VAL A 163 6.78 17.82 3.06
C VAL A 163 7.25 19.25 2.89
N ARG A 164 6.32 20.19 2.85
CA ARG A 164 6.57 21.62 2.69
C ARG A 164 5.95 22.37 3.85
N PHE A 165 6.73 23.24 4.46
CA PHE A 165 6.30 24.18 5.49
C PHE A 165 6.47 25.60 4.98
N VAL A 166 5.45 26.42 5.21
CA VAL A 166 5.49 27.86 4.94
C VAL A 166 4.85 28.59 6.11
N ARG A 167 5.45 29.70 6.53
CA ARG A 167 4.91 30.59 7.54
C ARG A 167 3.97 31.60 6.87
N VAL A 168 2.68 31.57 7.23
CA VAL A 168 1.63 32.46 6.71
C VAL A 168 0.93 33.10 7.90
N ALA A 169 0.88 34.43 7.96
CA ALA A 169 0.30 35.18 9.08
C ALA A 169 0.81 34.70 10.46
N ASP A 170 2.13 34.52 10.58
CA ASP A 170 2.85 34.03 11.77
C ASP A 170 2.52 32.58 12.21
N ARG A 171 1.77 31.84 11.38
CA ARG A 171 1.44 30.43 11.61
C ARG A 171 2.14 29.54 10.60
N TRP A 172 2.58 28.37 11.07
CA TRP A 172 3.08 27.33 10.18
C TRP A 172 1.93 26.62 9.49
N ARG A 173 1.96 26.62 8.15
CA ARG A 173 1.10 25.82 7.29
C ARG A 173 1.95 24.75 6.63
N SER A 174 1.37 23.57 6.45
CA SER A 174 2.08 22.46 5.83
C SER A 174 1.28 21.77 4.73
N ALA A 175 2.02 21.23 3.77
CA ALA A 175 1.51 20.35 2.75
C ALA A 175 2.43 19.13 2.68
N TYR A 176 1.85 17.94 2.57
CA TYR A 176 2.62 16.75 2.26
C TYR A 176 1.91 15.83 1.28
N ARG A 177 2.70 15.08 0.53
CA ARG A 177 2.22 13.98 -0.30
C ARG A 177 3.17 12.79 -0.23
N VAL A 178 2.61 11.59 -0.26
CA VAL A 178 3.34 10.32 -0.30
C VAL A 178 3.23 9.76 -1.70
N LYS A 179 4.36 9.31 -2.23
CA LYS A 179 4.47 8.69 -3.54
C LYS A 179 5.05 7.29 -3.46
N ARG A 180 4.50 6.39 -4.26
CA ARG A 180 5.01 5.05 -4.53
C ARG A 180 5.04 4.87 -6.05
N ASN A 181 6.17 4.43 -6.60
CA ASN A 181 6.34 4.21 -8.04
C ASN A 181 5.95 5.42 -8.93
N GLY A 182 6.14 6.65 -8.40
CA GLY A 182 5.79 7.89 -9.09
C GLY A 182 4.36 8.39 -8.86
N GLU A 183 3.45 7.53 -8.41
CA GLU A 183 2.04 7.84 -8.16
C GLU A 183 1.83 8.38 -6.75
N VAL A 184 0.89 9.33 -6.60
CA VAL A 184 0.50 9.87 -5.29
C VAL A 184 -0.52 8.93 -4.65
N ILE A 185 -0.15 8.34 -3.51
CA ILE A 185 -1.01 7.40 -2.77
C ILE A 185 -1.67 8.03 -1.54
N HIS A 186 -1.17 9.18 -1.10
CA HIS A 186 -1.72 9.94 0.03
C HIS A 186 -1.30 11.40 -0.06
N GLU A 187 -2.22 12.32 0.21
CA GLU A 187 -1.95 13.76 0.18
C GLU A 187 -2.75 14.48 1.26
N LYS A 188 -2.13 15.48 1.87
CA LYS A 188 -2.79 16.42 2.77
C LYS A 188 -2.19 17.80 2.60
N ILE A 189 -3.05 18.77 2.36
CA ILE A 189 -2.67 20.17 2.18
C ILE A 189 -3.49 20.98 3.19
N ASP A 190 -2.83 21.77 4.04
CA ASP A 190 -3.51 22.74 4.90
C ASP A 190 -4.30 23.72 4.01
N GLU A 191 -5.54 24.06 4.40
CA GLU A 191 -6.44 24.90 3.62
C GLU A 191 -5.83 26.27 3.32
N GLU A 192 -5.06 26.81 4.27
CA GLU A 192 -4.37 28.09 4.16
C GLU A 192 -2.96 27.96 3.56
N PHE A 193 -2.57 26.79 3.06
CA PHE A 193 -1.26 26.61 2.43
C PHE A 193 -1.20 27.39 1.10
N PRO A 194 -0.14 28.18 0.85
CA PRO A 194 -0.02 28.96 -0.39
C PRO A 194 0.00 28.08 -1.64
N ARG A 195 -0.75 28.51 -2.66
CA ARG A 195 -0.84 27.83 -3.96
C ARG A 195 -0.33 28.75 -5.07
N ASN A 196 0.20 28.16 -6.13
CA ASN A 196 0.62 28.90 -7.32
C ASN A 196 -0.59 29.41 -8.12
N GLN A 197 -0.34 30.11 -9.23
CA GLN A 197 -1.39 30.69 -10.09
C GLN A 197 -2.36 29.64 -10.66
N ALA A 198 -1.95 28.38 -10.76
CA ALA A 198 -2.78 27.25 -11.19
C ALA A 198 -3.52 26.55 -10.03
N GLY A 199 -3.43 27.08 -8.79
CA GLY A 199 -4.03 26.47 -7.60
C GLY A 199 -3.28 25.25 -7.05
N ALA A 200 -2.08 24.97 -7.56
CA ALA A 200 -1.27 23.82 -7.17
C ALA A 200 -0.21 24.18 -6.11
N VAL A 201 0.18 23.20 -5.30
CA VAL A 201 1.31 23.30 -4.36
C VAL A 201 2.62 23.19 -5.13
N GLU A 202 3.58 24.06 -4.79
CA GLU A 202 4.96 23.93 -5.24
C GLU A 202 5.68 22.89 -4.40
N TRP A 203 5.96 21.74 -5.02
CA TRP A 203 6.58 20.57 -4.39
C TRP A 203 8.06 20.50 -4.71
#